data_AF-A0A7K3XPW0-F1
#
_entry.id   AF-A0A7K3XPW0-F1
#
_cell.length_a   1.000
_cell.length_b   1.000
_cell.length_c   1.000
_cell.angle_alpha   90.00
_cell.angle_beta   90.00
_cell.angle_gamma   90.00
#
_symmetry.space_group_name_H-M   'P 1'
#
loop_
_entity.id
_entity.type
_entity.pdbx_description
1 polymer ?
#
loop_
_entity_poly.entity_id
_entity_poly.type
_entity_poly.pdbx_seq_one_letter_code
_entity_poly.pdbx_strand_id
1 'polypeptide(L)'
;MNFFSSSSNKRPANEYLVMVYRFIVVMFLYSAGRIIFYLFNTSMFPNVDFFSFMRIMRGGVMFDVSAVLYINVIYFLLFLLPLPFKFKEWYQQMLKWVFMIFNGTALAFNYIDIIYYRFILKRTTASMFDVAGYDAGNYRLIIRFFYDFWYIALIWIVTLIVLARLYSMLKPRPTFKVNSWKYGVLSLLALVLFAGLSVVGMRGGYMPSTRPI
;
A
#
# COMPACT_ATOMS: atom_id res chain seq x y z
N MET A 1 -22.08 -17.83 -11.23
CA MET A 1 -20.86 -18.44 -10.65
C MET A 1 -20.41 -17.62 -9.44
N ASN A 2 -20.77 -18.05 -8.24
CA ASN A 2 -20.38 -17.41 -6.98
C ASN A 2 -19.13 -18.13 -6.41
N PHE A 3 -17.93 -17.75 -6.87
CA PHE A 3 -16.69 -18.38 -6.41
C PHE A 3 -16.01 -17.68 -5.21
N PHE A 4 -16.66 -16.67 -4.61
CA PHE A 4 -16.14 -15.95 -3.44
C PHE A 4 -17.16 -15.83 -2.30
N SER A 5 -17.97 -16.86 -2.07
CA SER A 5 -18.60 -17.04 -0.76
C SER A 5 -17.56 -17.57 0.24
N SER A 6 -16.58 -16.74 0.59
CA SER A 6 -15.73 -17.03 1.74
C SER A 6 -16.57 -16.76 3.00
N SER A 7 -17.12 -17.84 3.56
CA SER A 7 -17.58 -17.95 4.95
C SER A 7 -16.40 -17.85 5.93
N SER A 8 -15.50 -16.89 5.73
CA SER A 8 -14.49 -16.55 6.72
C SER A 8 -15.20 -15.90 7.91
N ASN A 9 -14.81 -16.33 9.10
CA ASN A 9 -15.28 -15.84 10.38
C ASN A 9 -14.91 -14.35 10.55
N LYS A 10 -15.62 -13.45 9.86
CA LYS A 10 -15.33 -12.01 9.84
C LYS A 10 -15.62 -11.46 11.22
N ARG A 11 -14.58 -11.07 11.95
CA ARG A 11 -14.74 -10.56 13.31
C ARG A 11 -15.27 -9.13 13.23
N PRO A 12 -16.44 -8.85 13.82
CA PRO A 12 -16.94 -7.48 13.88
C PRO A 12 -16.06 -6.66 14.82
N ALA A 13 -15.71 -5.43 14.42
CA ALA A 13 -14.93 -4.52 15.24
C ALA A 13 -15.38 -3.07 15.02
N ASN A 14 -15.01 -2.19 15.94
CA ASN A 14 -15.24 -0.75 15.81
C ASN A 14 -14.62 -0.23 14.51
N GLU A 15 -15.37 0.56 13.73
CA GLU A 15 -14.92 1.15 12.47
C GLU A 15 -13.55 1.85 12.53
N TYR A 16 -13.24 2.58 13.60
CA TYR A 16 -11.97 3.30 13.76
C TYR A 16 -10.81 2.32 14.02
N LEU A 17 -11.06 1.25 14.78
CA LEU A 17 -10.09 0.16 14.95
C LEU A 17 -9.84 -0.57 13.62
N VAL A 18 -10.88 -0.79 12.82
CA VAL A 18 -10.73 -1.38 11.49
C VAL A 18 -9.89 -0.49 10.58
N MET A 19 -10.07 0.82 10.64
CA MET A 19 -9.27 1.78 9.86
C MET A 19 -7.78 1.70 10.24
N VAL A 20 -7.48 1.77 11.55
CA VAL A 20 -6.10 1.68 12.05
C VAL A 20 -5.47 0.33 11.70
N TYR A 21 -6.20 -0.76 11.88
CA TYR A 21 -5.75 -2.10 11.48
C TYR A 21 -5.41 -2.17 9.99
N ARG A 22 -6.27 -1.66 9.11
CA ARG A 22 -6.03 -1.68 7.66
C ARG A 22 -4.83 -0.82 7.28
N PHE A 23 -4.64 0.34 7.91
CA PHE A 23 -3.44 1.16 7.73
C PHE A 23 -2.17 0.39 8.13
N ILE A 24 -2.17 -0.25 9.30
CA ILE A 24 -1.04 -1.08 9.78
C ILE A 24 -0.75 -2.24 8.83
N VAL A 25 -1.78 -2.91 8.29
CA VAL A 25 -1.62 -3.98 7.31
C VAL A 25 -0.88 -3.50 6.07
N VAL A 26 -1.25 -2.34 5.51
CA VAL A 26 -0.55 -1.77 4.34
C VAL A 26 0.89 -1.42 4.70
N MET A 27 1.10 -0.72 5.82
CA MET A 27 2.45 -0.37 6.29
C MET A 27 3.36 -1.60 6.44
N PHE A 28 2.81 -2.69 7.01
CA PHE A 28 3.53 -3.95 7.14
C PHE A 28 3.93 -4.53 5.78
N LEU A 29 3.01 -4.56 4.81
CA LEU A 29 3.32 -5.09 3.47
C LEU A 29 4.32 -4.21 2.70
N TYR A 30 4.27 -2.89 2.84
CA TYR A 30 5.25 -1.98 2.23
C TYR A 30 6.63 -2.18 2.84
N SER A 31 6.71 -2.28 4.17
CA SER A 31 7.96 -2.60 4.86
C SER A 31 8.50 -3.97 4.46
N ALA A 32 7.64 -4.97 4.30
CA ALA A 32 8.01 -6.28 3.78
C ALA A 32 8.54 -6.20 2.33
N GLY A 33 7.87 -5.43 1.46
CA GLY A 33 8.32 -5.14 0.10
C GLY A 33 9.72 -4.53 0.07
N ARG A 34 9.99 -3.56 0.96
CA ARG A 34 11.33 -2.97 1.13
C ARG A 34 12.39 -3.97 1.59
N ILE A 35 12.04 -4.85 2.53
CA ILE A 35 12.96 -5.92 2.97
C ILE A 35 13.27 -6.84 1.79
N ILE A 36 12.25 -7.25 1.03
CA ILE A 36 12.43 -8.07 -0.17
C ILE A 36 13.32 -7.34 -1.18
N PHE A 37 13.09 -6.05 -1.44
CA PHE A 37 13.95 -5.23 -2.29
C PHE A 37 15.42 -5.29 -1.86
N TYR A 38 15.69 -5.10 -0.57
CA TYR A 38 17.05 -5.18 -0.03
C TYR A 38 17.65 -6.57 -0.21
N LEU A 39 16.90 -7.63 0.10
CA LEU A 39 17.38 -9.01 -0.02
C LEU A 39 17.77 -9.37 -1.45
N PHE A 40 16.99 -8.94 -2.44
CA PHE A 40 17.33 -9.11 -3.84
C PHE A 40 18.53 -8.24 -4.24
N ASN A 41 18.71 -7.05 -3.67
CA ASN A 41 19.75 -6.11 -4.09
C ASN A 41 20.94 -5.99 -3.12
N THR A 42 21.15 -6.97 -2.26
CA THR A 42 22.23 -6.98 -1.23
C THR A 42 23.62 -6.70 -1.81
N SER A 43 23.94 -7.24 -2.99
CA SER A 43 25.23 -7.00 -3.67
C SER A 43 25.47 -5.54 -4.04
N MET A 44 24.42 -4.72 -4.10
CA MET A 44 24.48 -3.28 -4.37
C MET A 44 24.66 -2.45 -3.09
N PHE A 45 24.60 -3.09 -1.92
CA PHE A 45 24.75 -2.47 -0.60
C PHE A 45 25.90 -3.09 0.20
N PRO A 46 27.15 -3.14 -0.33
CA PRO A 46 28.25 -3.91 0.27
C PRO A 46 28.69 -3.41 1.66
N ASN A 47 28.41 -2.15 2.00
CA ASN A 47 28.80 -1.52 3.26
C ASN A 47 27.63 -1.33 4.25
N VAL A 48 26.51 -2.03 4.03
CA VAL A 48 25.35 -1.95 4.93
C VAL A 48 25.41 -3.09 5.95
N ASP A 49 25.84 -2.75 7.17
CA ASP A 49 25.75 -3.66 8.30
C ASP A 49 24.32 -3.73 8.87
N PHE A 50 24.06 -4.65 9.79
CA PHE A 50 22.72 -4.84 10.36
C PHE A 50 22.17 -3.57 11.03
N PHE A 51 23.01 -2.80 11.73
CA PHE A 51 22.58 -1.57 12.39
C PHE A 51 22.27 -0.46 11.38
N SER A 52 23.06 -0.32 10.32
CA SER A 52 22.77 0.60 9.23
C SER A 52 21.49 0.19 8.49
N PHE A 53 21.29 -1.10 8.23
CA PHE A 53 20.05 -1.61 7.65
C PHE A 53 18.84 -1.23 8.51
N MET A 54 18.90 -1.45 9.82
CA MET A 54 17.80 -1.10 10.72
C MET A 54 17.53 0.40 10.77
N ARG A 55 18.58 1.24 10.66
CA ARG A 55 18.45 2.69 10.55
C ARG A 55 17.76 3.11 9.23
N ILE A 56 18.13 2.47 8.12
CA ILE A 56 17.49 2.67 6.80
C ILE A 56 16.03 2.25 6.86
N MET A 57 15.71 1.10 7.45
CA MET A 57 14.33 0.63 7.62
C MET A 57 13.50 1.61 8.44
N ARG A 58 14.04 2.12 9.56
CA ARG A 58 13.38 3.13 10.40
C ARG A 58 13.12 4.43 9.64
N GLY A 59 14.11 4.94 8.91
CA GLY A 59 13.93 6.13 8.08
C GLY A 59 12.87 5.91 7.01
N GLY A 60 12.94 4.76 6.34
CA GLY A 60 11.99 4.35 5.32
C GLY A 60 10.54 4.30 5.79
N VAL A 61 10.26 3.95 7.05
CA VAL A 61 8.89 3.95 7.58
C VAL A 61 8.24 5.33 7.46
N MET A 62 9.00 6.42 7.61
CA MET A 62 8.45 7.78 7.42
C MET A 62 8.02 8.04 5.97
N PHE A 63 8.79 7.56 5.00
CA PHE A 63 8.45 7.63 3.58
C PHE A 63 7.23 6.75 3.27
N ASP A 64 7.15 5.54 3.83
CA ASP A 64 6.00 4.65 3.65
C ASP A 64 4.72 5.28 4.22
N VAL A 65 4.79 5.90 5.40
CA VAL A 65 3.63 6.60 6.00
C VAL A 65 3.10 7.64 5.02
N SER A 66 3.99 8.49 4.48
CA SER A 66 3.59 9.52 3.50
C SER A 66 2.97 8.90 2.25
N ALA A 67 3.64 7.92 1.64
CA ALA A 67 3.16 7.25 0.43
C ALA A 67 1.79 6.58 0.65
N VAL A 68 1.64 5.79 1.73
CA VAL A 68 0.40 5.08 2.06
C VAL A 68 -0.76 6.05 2.27
N LEU A 69 -0.52 7.18 2.95
CA LEU A 69 -1.53 8.22 3.14
C LEU A 69 -1.96 8.86 1.81
N TYR A 70 -1.01 9.18 0.92
CA TYR A 70 -1.34 9.72 -0.42
C TYR A 70 -2.12 8.72 -1.27
N ILE A 71 -1.66 7.49 -1.34
CA ILE A 71 -2.28 6.42 -2.15
C ILE A 71 -3.69 6.11 -1.66
N ASN A 72 -3.93 6.19 -0.35
CA ASN A 72 -5.22 5.84 0.26
C ASN A 72 -6.09 7.05 0.63
N VAL A 73 -5.77 8.27 0.17
CA VAL A 73 -6.54 9.47 0.54
C VAL A 73 -8.03 9.31 0.20
N ILE A 74 -8.33 8.79 -0.99
CA ILE A 74 -9.71 8.54 -1.45
C ILE A 74 -10.37 7.48 -0.57
N TYR A 75 -9.64 6.40 -0.27
CA TYR A 75 -10.15 5.33 0.58
C TYR A 75 -10.52 5.82 1.98
N PHE A 76 -9.61 6.54 2.65
CA PHE A 76 -9.84 7.03 4.01
C PHE A 76 -10.94 8.08 4.07
N LEU A 77 -10.99 8.98 3.08
CA LEU A 77 -12.06 9.98 2.99
C LEU A 77 -13.43 9.29 2.87
N LEU A 78 -13.58 8.34 1.95
CA LEU A 78 -14.83 7.59 1.78
C LEU A 78 -15.18 6.78 3.03
N PHE A 79 -14.20 6.15 3.67
CA PHE A 79 -14.41 5.32 4.86
C PHE A 79 -14.88 6.14 6.08
N LEU A 80 -14.34 7.35 6.27
CA LEU A 80 -14.62 8.22 7.41
C LEU A 80 -15.89 9.05 7.27
N LEU A 81 -16.36 9.30 6.04
CA LEU A 81 -17.59 10.07 5.82
C LEU A 81 -18.79 9.45 6.57
N PRO A 82 -19.59 10.25 7.30
CA PRO A 82 -20.74 9.78 8.07
C PRO A 82 -21.95 9.48 7.17
N LEU A 83 -21.79 8.60 6.19
CA LEU A 83 -22.86 8.24 5.26
C LEU A 83 -23.79 7.19 5.89
N PRO A 84 -25.12 7.32 5.77
CA PRO A 84 -26.08 6.39 6.39
C PRO A 84 -25.99 4.98 5.79
N PHE A 85 -25.52 4.86 4.54
CA PHE A 85 -25.37 3.61 3.82
C PHE A 85 -23.97 3.00 3.93
N LYS A 86 -23.05 3.57 4.70
CA LYS A 86 -21.64 3.14 4.70
C LYS A 86 -21.43 1.69 5.16
N PHE A 87 -22.34 1.14 5.95
CA PHE A 87 -22.26 -0.24 6.42
C PHE A 87 -23.00 -1.25 5.51
N LYS A 88 -23.60 -0.79 4.40
CA LYS A 88 -24.22 -1.68 3.42
C LYS A 88 -23.15 -2.52 2.72
N GLU A 89 -23.49 -3.76 2.40
CA GLU A 89 -22.59 -4.74 1.75
C GLU A 89 -21.97 -4.18 0.46
N TRP A 90 -22.77 -3.56 -0.40
CA TRP A 90 -22.28 -2.99 -1.67
C TRP A 90 -21.23 -1.89 -1.45
N TYR A 91 -21.42 -1.03 -0.44
CA TYR A 91 -20.50 0.07 -0.15
C TYR A 91 -19.19 -0.45 0.44
N GLN A 92 -19.26 -1.43 1.33
CA GLN A 92 -18.08 -2.10 1.88
C GLN A 92 -17.30 -2.87 0.81
N GLN A 93 -18.00 -3.44 -0.18
CA GLN A 93 -17.37 -4.10 -1.33
C GLN A 93 -16.70 -3.08 -2.27
N MET A 94 -17.34 -1.93 -2.53
CA MET A 94 -16.73 -0.83 -3.28
C MET A 94 -15.46 -0.33 -2.59
N LEU A 95 -15.52 -0.06 -1.28
CA LEU A 95 -14.36 0.34 -0.48
C LEU A 95 -13.23 -0.69 -0.54
N LYS A 96 -13.58 -1.99 -0.50
CA LYS A 96 -12.60 -3.07 -0.67
C LYS A 96 -11.90 -2.98 -2.02
N TRP A 97 -12.63 -2.80 -3.11
CA TRP A 97 -12.03 -2.68 -4.44
C TRP A 97 -11.15 -1.44 -4.57
N VAL A 98 -11.60 -0.28 -4.09
CA VAL A 98 -10.77 0.94 -4.03
C VAL A 98 -9.46 0.63 -3.29
N PHE A 99 -9.55 0.08 -2.08
CA PHE A 99 -8.36 -0.27 -1.30
C PHE A 99 -7.42 -1.26 -2.02
N MET A 100 -7.98 -2.32 -2.62
CA MET A 100 -7.20 -3.34 -3.32
C MET A 100 -6.52 -2.81 -4.58
N ILE A 101 -7.20 -1.96 -5.35
CA ILE A 101 -6.65 -1.40 -6.60
C ILE A 101 -5.51 -0.42 -6.26
N PHE A 102 -5.75 0.56 -5.40
CA PHE A 102 -4.75 1.58 -5.07
C PHE A 102 -3.50 0.96 -4.42
N ASN A 103 -3.67 0.13 -3.39
CA ASN A 103 -2.53 -0.52 -2.74
C ASN A 103 -1.91 -1.61 -3.62
N GLY A 104 -2.70 -2.32 -4.40
CA GLY A 104 -2.20 -3.37 -5.30
C GLY A 104 -1.30 -2.80 -6.39
N THR A 105 -1.72 -1.70 -7.02
CA THR A 105 -0.91 -0.99 -8.02
C THR A 105 0.36 -0.42 -7.41
N ALA A 106 0.28 0.20 -6.23
CA ALA A 106 1.47 0.77 -5.60
C ALA A 106 2.46 -0.29 -5.10
N LEU A 107 1.99 -1.43 -4.58
CA LEU A 107 2.83 -2.58 -4.30
C LEU A 107 3.47 -3.16 -5.57
N ALA A 108 2.76 -3.14 -6.72
CA ALA A 108 3.33 -3.55 -7.99
C ALA A 108 4.55 -2.69 -8.36
N PHE A 109 4.43 -1.36 -8.23
CA PHE A 109 5.57 -0.45 -8.44
C PHE A 109 6.72 -0.73 -7.48
N ASN A 110 6.42 -0.95 -6.19
CA ASN A 110 7.44 -1.30 -5.20
C ASN A 110 8.21 -2.58 -5.58
N TYR A 111 7.54 -3.57 -6.15
CA TYR A 111 8.17 -4.81 -6.62
C TYR A 111 8.89 -4.66 -7.96
N ILE A 112 8.39 -3.83 -8.88
CA ILE A 112 9.07 -3.50 -10.14
C ILE A 112 10.42 -2.83 -9.86
N ASP A 113 10.49 -1.97 -8.84
CA ASP A 113 11.73 -1.30 -8.44
C ASP A 113 12.86 -2.28 -8.09
N ILE A 114 12.53 -3.47 -7.58
CA ILE A 114 13.51 -4.54 -7.29
C ILE A 114 14.32 -4.89 -8.53
N ILE A 115 13.63 -4.95 -9.68
CA ILE A 115 14.21 -5.29 -10.96
C ILE A 115 14.88 -4.04 -11.55
N TYR A 116 14.15 -2.92 -11.58
CA TYR A 116 14.57 -1.67 -12.22
C TYR A 116 15.89 -1.14 -11.65
N TYR A 117 16.07 -1.19 -10.32
CA TYR A 117 17.29 -0.74 -9.65
C TYR A 117 18.55 -1.48 -10.16
N ARG A 118 18.42 -2.77 -10.50
CA ARG A 118 19.53 -3.57 -11.03
C ARG A 118 19.98 -3.14 -12.41
N PHE A 119 19.07 -2.59 -13.20
CA PHE A 119 19.33 -2.17 -14.58
C PHE A 119 19.92 -0.77 -14.65
N ILE A 120 19.48 0.17 -13.80
CA ILE A 120 20.02 1.54 -13.79
C ILE A 120 21.51 1.55 -13.43
N LEU A 121 21.93 0.74 -12.45
CA LEU A 121 23.33 0.71 -12.00
C LEU A 121 24.28 0.03 -13.00
N LYS A 122 23.74 -0.78 -13.93
CA LYS A 122 24.49 -1.30 -15.07
C LYS A 122 24.45 -0.26 -16.19
N ARG A 123 25.40 0.68 -16.18
CA ARG A 123 25.60 1.70 -17.24
C ARG A 123 25.59 1.14 -18.68
N THR A 124 25.82 -0.16 -18.86
CA THR A 124 25.81 -0.86 -20.15
C THR A 124 24.43 -1.34 -20.65
N THR A 125 23.37 -1.32 -19.82
CA THR A 125 22.03 -1.83 -20.23
C THR A 125 20.99 -0.72 -20.39
N ALA A 126 21.25 0.50 -19.91
CA ALA A 126 20.39 1.65 -20.19
C ALA A 126 20.23 1.88 -21.71
N SER A 127 21.30 1.65 -22.48
CA SER A 127 21.25 1.68 -23.95
C SER A 127 20.28 0.66 -24.56
N MET A 128 19.99 -0.46 -23.89
CA MET A 128 19.03 -1.46 -24.39
C MET A 128 17.57 -1.04 -24.15
N PHE A 129 17.29 -0.32 -23.06
CA PHE A 129 15.97 0.26 -22.79
C PHE A 129 15.72 1.52 -23.63
N ASP A 130 16.75 2.33 -23.90
CA ASP A 130 16.66 3.47 -24.83
C ASP A 130 16.40 2.99 -26.27
N VAL A 131 17.02 1.87 -26.69
CA VAL A 131 16.71 1.20 -27.97
C VAL A 131 15.28 0.62 -27.98
N ALA A 132 14.80 0.08 -26.86
CA ALA A 132 13.42 -0.43 -26.75
C ALA A 132 12.36 0.69 -26.77
N GLY A 133 12.70 1.90 -26.31
CA GLY A 133 11.84 3.08 -26.40
C GLY A 133 11.76 3.70 -27.80
N TYR A 134 12.84 3.58 -28.58
CA TYR A 134 12.88 4.02 -29.98
C TYR A 134 12.25 3.02 -30.96
N ASP A 135 12.32 1.73 -30.65
CA ASP A 135 11.83 0.65 -31.49
C ASP A 135 10.56 0.03 -30.86
N ALA A 136 9.44 0.74 -31.02
CA ALA A 136 8.10 0.41 -30.48
C ALA A 136 7.57 -1.00 -30.88
N GLY A 137 8.32 -1.77 -31.68
CA GLY A 137 7.96 -3.10 -32.18
C GLY A 137 8.49 -4.29 -31.40
N ASN A 138 9.34 -4.13 -30.37
CA ASN A 138 10.00 -5.30 -29.76
C ASN A 138 9.22 -5.93 -28.60
N TYR A 139 7.98 -6.34 -28.86
CA TYR A 139 7.12 -7.11 -27.93
C TYR A 139 7.85 -8.33 -27.33
N ARG A 140 8.82 -8.89 -28.07
CA ARG A 140 9.67 -10.01 -27.64
C ARG A 140 10.55 -9.64 -26.45
N LEU A 141 11.00 -8.39 -26.34
CA LEU A 141 11.81 -7.92 -25.22
C LEU A 141 10.98 -7.82 -23.94
N ILE A 142 9.74 -7.31 -24.05
CA ILE A 142 8.79 -7.25 -22.94
C ILE A 142 8.43 -8.67 -22.47
N ILE A 143 8.10 -9.58 -23.40
CA ILE A 143 7.81 -10.99 -23.07
C ILE A 143 9.01 -11.66 -22.41
N ARG A 144 10.22 -11.42 -22.91
CA ARG A 144 11.45 -11.97 -22.31
C ARG A 144 11.71 -11.39 -20.91
N PHE A 145 11.43 -10.11 -20.70
CA PHE A 145 11.50 -9.50 -19.37
C PHE A 145 10.50 -10.15 -18.40
N PHE A 146 9.25 -10.36 -18.81
CA PHE A 146 8.28 -11.10 -18.01
C PHE A 146 8.71 -12.55 -17.74
N TYR A 147 9.36 -13.20 -18.71
CA TYR A 147 9.90 -14.55 -18.55
C TYR A 147 11.07 -14.57 -17.56
N ASP A 148 11.99 -13.61 -17.63
CA ASP A 148 13.18 -13.57 -16.77
C ASP A 148 12.84 -13.15 -15.33
N PHE A 149 11.75 -12.41 -15.13
CA PHE A 149 11.33 -11.86 -13.83
C PHE A 149 9.97 -12.36 -13.32
N TRP A 150 9.50 -13.51 -13.82
CA TRP A 150 8.20 -14.09 -13.46
C TRP A 150 7.99 -14.25 -11.94
N TYR A 151 9.06 -14.52 -11.20
CA TYR A 151 9.03 -14.70 -9.75
C TYR A 151 8.62 -13.42 -9.00
N ILE A 152 8.94 -12.23 -9.51
CA ILE A 152 8.51 -10.96 -8.92
C ILE A 152 7.00 -10.78 -9.07
N ALA A 153 6.45 -11.14 -10.23
CA ALA A 153 5.00 -11.15 -10.44
C ALA A 153 4.31 -12.15 -9.48
N LEU A 154 4.91 -13.33 -9.26
CA LEU A 154 4.39 -14.30 -8.29
C LEU A 154 4.39 -13.74 -6.85
N ILE A 155 5.48 -13.09 -6.41
CA ILE A 155 5.56 -12.45 -5.08
C ILE A 155 4.48 -11.38 -4.94
N TRP A 156 4.26 -10.57 -5.98
CA TRP A 156 3.19 -9.57 -5.99
C TRP A 156 1.80 -10.22 -5.88
N ILE A 157 1.51 -11.27 -6.64
CA ILE A 157 0.24 -12.01 -6.56
C ILE A 157 0.02 -12.57 -5.15
N VAL A 158 1.04 -13.19 -4.55
CA VAL A 158 0.96 -13.69 -3.16
C VAL A 158 0.67 -12.54 -2.19
N THR A 159 1.31 -11.39 -2.38
CA THR A 159 1.08 -10.19 -1.57
C THR A 159 -0.36 -9.68 -1.70
N LEU A 160 -0.94 -9.69 -2.91
CA LEU A 160 -2.35 -9.33 -3.14
C LEU A 160 -3.31 -10.29 -2.43
N ILE A 161 -3.03 -11.60 -2.45
CA ILE A 161 -3.84 -12.61 -1.75
C ILE A 161 -3.78 -12.36 -0.25
N VAL A 162 -2.59 -12.09 0.30
CA VAL A 162 -2.40 -11.76 1.72
C VAL A 162 -3.16 -10.46 2.06
N LEU A 163 -3.01 -9.41 1.27
CA LEU A 163 -3.72 -8.13 1.46
C LEU A 163 -5.24 -8.33 1.46
N ALA A 164 -5.78 -9.07 0.49
CA ALA A 164 -7.22 -9.35 0.40
C ALA A 164 -7.73 -10.15 1.60
N ARG A 165 -6.95 -11.13 2.08
CA ARG A 165 -7.26 -11.93 3.26
C ARG A 165 -7.25 -11.08 4.52
N LEU A 166 -6.16 -10.35 4.77
CA LEU A 166 -6.00 -9.49 5.93
C LEU A 166 -7.06 -8.39 5.98
N TYR A 167 -7.38 -7.75 4.85
CA TYR A 167 -8.46 -6.75 4.76
C TYR A 167 -9.80 -7.31 5.21
N SER A 168 -10.09 -8.56 4.85
CA SER A 168 -11.38 -9.22 5.08
C SER A 168 -11.52 -9.79 6.49
N MET A 169 -10.46 -9.79 7.32
CA MET A 169 -10.50 -10.35 8.68
C MET A 169 -11.42 -9.57 9.62
N LEU A 170 -11.47 -8.25 9.47
CA LEU A 170 -12.30 -7.37 10.30
C LEU A 170 -13.42 -6.73 9.48
N LYS A 171 -14.66 -6.84 9.99
CA LYS A 171 -15.83 -6.16 9.44
C LYS A 171 -16.15 -4.92 10.28
N PRO A 172 -16.17 -3.71 9.70
CA PRO A 172 -16.47 -2.50 10.45
C PRO A 172 -17.91 -2.50 10.92
N ARG A 173 -18.12 -2.19 12.20
CA ARG A 173 -19.42 -1.91 12.81
C ARG A 173 -19.45 -0.48 13.35
N PRO A 174 -20.62 0.17 13.30
CA PRO A 174 -20.77 1.53 13.81
C PRO A 174 -20.54 1.58 15.32
N THR A 175 -19.86 2.63 15.77
CA THR A 175 -19.64 2.87 17.22
C THR A 175 -20.93 3.26 17.94
N PHE A 176 -21.78 4.04 17.28
CA PHE A 176 -23.08 4.51 17.76
C PHE A 176 -24.16 4.25 16.70
N LYS A 177 -25.45 4.39 17.04
CA LYS A 177 -26.51 4.32 16.02
C LYS A 177 -26.23 5.34 14.90
N VAL A 178 -26.23 4.87 13.65
CA VAL A 178 -25.83 5.64 12.45
C VAL A 178 -26.62 6.94 12.29
N ASN A 179 -27.90 6.97 12.69
CA ASN A 179 -28.75 8.16 12.61
C ASN A 179 -28.72 9.04 13.87
N SER A 180 -27.82 8.78 14.83
CA SER A 180 -27.68 9.61 16.03
C SER A 180 -26.80 10.83 15.74
N TRP A 181 -27.18 12.00 16.27
CA TRP A 181 -26.33 13.19 16.20
C TRP A 181 -24.91 12.93 16.77
N LYS A 182 -24.81 12.10 17.82
CA LYS A 182 -23.54 11.70 18.44
C LYS A 182 -22.60 11.01 17.46
N TYR A 183 -23.15 10.21 16.55
CA TYR A 183 -22.39 9.54 15.51
C TYR A 183 -21.85 10.55 14.49
N GLY A 184 -22.69 11.49 14.04
CA GLY A 184 -22.28 12.56 13.13
C GLY A 184 -21.13 13.40 13.69
N VAL A 185 -21.21 13.81 14.96
CA VAL A 185 -20.14 14.56 15.64
C VAL A 185 -18.87 13.73 15.76
N LEU A 186 -18.96 12.47 16.23
CA LEU A 186 -17.77 11.64 16.39
C LEU A 186 -17.08 11.39 15.04
N SER A 187 -17.85 11.14 13.98
CA SER A 187 -17.29 10.95 12.64
C SER A 187 -16.66 12.23 12.08
N LEU A 188 -17.24 13.40 12.33
CA LEU A 188 -16.64 14.67 11.94
C LEU A 188 -15.32 14.93 12.69
N LEU A 189 -15.31 14.70 14.02
CA LEU A 189 -14.10 14.81 14.83
C LEU A 189 -13.02 13.83 14.36
N ALA A 190 -13.39 12.59 14.07
CA ALA A 190 -12.47 11.59 13.54
C ALA A 190 -11.92 11.98 12.15
N LEU A 191 -12.75 12.59 11.30
CA LEU A 191 -12.33 13.07 9.98
C LEU A 191 -11.33 14.23 10.10
N VAL A 192 -11.60 15.22 10.95
CA VAL A 192 -10.69 16.35 11.20
C VAL A 192 -9.38 15.87 11.82
N LEU A 193 -9.46 14.99 12.82
CA LEU A 193 -8.27 14.40 13.45
C LEU A 193 -7.44 13.61 12.43
N PHE A 194 -8.09 12.77 11.63
CA PHE A 194 -7.42 11.99 10.59
C PHE A 194 -6.79 12.89 9.53
N ALA A 195 -7.48 13.95 9.08
CA ALA A 195 -6.93 14.90 8.13
C ALA A 195 -5.68 15.60 8.69
N GLY A 196 -5.75 16.09 9.93
CA GLY A 196 -4.60 16.70 10.61
C GLY A 196 -3.41 15.75 10.73
N LEU A 197 -3.64 14.53 11.22
CA LEU A 197 -2.61 13.49 11.31
C LEU A 197 -2.05 13.09 9.94
N SER A 198 -2.89 13.07 8.90
CA SER A 198 -2.47 12.75 7.54
C SER A 198 -1.54 13.82 6.98
N VAL A 199 -1.84 15.11 7.20
CA VAL A 199 -0.95 16.21 6.78
C VAL A 199 0.41 16.12 7.46
N VAL A 200 0.44 15.81 8.76
CA VAL A 200 1.68 15.63 9.51
C VAL A 200 2.46 14.42 9.01
N GLY A 201 1.78 13.29 8.80
CA GLY A 201 2.38 12.06 8.28
C GLY A 201 2.94 12.23 6.87
N MET A 202 2.20 12.91 5.98
CA MET A 202 2.64 13.22 4.62
C MET A 202 3.89 14.12 4.60
N ARG A 203 3.99 15.05 5.55
CA ARG A 203 5.14 15.95 5.71
C ARG A 203 6.37 15.30 6.36
N GLY A 204 6.27 14.06 6.83
CA GLY A 204 7.37 13.32 7.49
C GLY A 204 7.81 13.89 8.84
N GLY A 205 7.01 14.80 9.43
CA GLY A 205 7.31 15.47 10.70
C GLY A 205 6.89 16.94 10.72
N TYR A 206 6.98 17.56 11.90
CA TYR A 206 6.69 18.99 12.10
C TYR A 206 7.87 19.91 11.78
N MET A 207 9.07 19.37 11.58
CA MET A 207 10.27 20.15 11.30
C MET A 207 10.40 20.44 9.79
N PRO A 208 10.81 21.66 9.38
CA PRO A 208 10.94 22.02 7.97
C PRO A 208 11.92 21.15 7.17
N SER A 209 12.87 20.50 7.84
CA SER A 209 13.93 19.67 7.26
C SER A 209 13.57 18.18 7.10
N THR A 210 12.39 17.74 7.55
CA THR A 210 12.00 16.32 7.53
C THR A 210 11.03 15.95 6.42
N ARG A 211 11.00 16.71 5.31
CA ARG A 211 10.14 16.40 4.17
C ARG A 211 10.61 15.09 3.52
N PRO A 212 9.78 14.04 3.47
CA PRO A 212 10.13 12.75 2.88
C PRO A 212 9.97 12.77 1.35
N ILE A 213 9.47 13.86 0.77
CA ILE A 213 9.35 14.11 -0.67
C ILE A 213 9.62 15.59 -0.94
#